data_AF-A0A226X2E1-F1
#
_entry.id   AF-A0A226X2E1-F1
#
_cell.length_a   1.000
_cell.length_b   1.000
_cell.length_c   1.000
_cell.angle_alpha   90.00
_cell.angle_beta   90.00
_cell.angle_gamma   90.00
#
_symmetry.space_group_name_H-M   'P 1'
#
loop_
_entity.id
_entity.type
_entity.pdbx_description
1 polymer ?
#
loop_
_entity_poly.entity_id
_entity_poly.type
_entity_poly.pdbx_seq_one_letter_code
_entity_poly.pdbx_strand_id
1 'polypeptide(L)' 'MEAEQTTRVVLVEFPSYRQAKACYADPAYEEAKQYAMKASKRELLIVEGDLA' A
#
# COMPACT_ATOMS: atom_id res chain seq x y z
N MET A 1 -19.36 -14.61 -2.24
CA MET A 1 -18.16 -15.46 -2.29
C MET A 1 -16.97 -14.54 -2.19
N GLU A 2 -16.08 -14.78 -1.23
CA GLU A 2 -14.76 -14.13 -1.18
C GLU A 2 -14.00 -14.46 -2.48
N ALA A 3 -13.28 -13.49 -3.05
CA ALA A 3 -12.57 -13.66 -4.32
C ALA A 3 -11.07 -13.90 -4.11
N GLU A 4 -10.55 -15.05 -4.56
CA GLU A 4 -9.13 -15.43 -4.47
C GLU A 4 -8.27 -14.82 -5.60
N GLN A 5 -8.35 -13.51 -5.85
CA GLN A 5 -7.76 -12.92 -7.06
C GLN A 5 -6.37 -12.28 -6.87
N THR A 6 -5.88 -12.09 -5.66
CA THR A 6 -4.56 -11.50 -5.40
C THR A 6 -3.56 -12.53 -4.89
N THR A 7 -2.57 -12.87 -5.72
CA THR A 7 -1.51 -13.86 -5.42
C THR A 7 -0.57 -13.41 -4.30
N ARG A 8 -0.51 -12.10 -4.01
CA ARG A 8 0.37 -11.53 -2.99
C ARG A 8 -0.34 -10.41 -2.23
N VAL A 9 -0.42 -10.57 -0.92
CA VAL A 9 -0.90 -9.54 0.02
C VAL A 9 0.27 -9.10 0.90
N VAL A 10 0.43 -7.79 1.06
CA VAL A 10 1.46 -7.20 1.94
C VAL A 10 0.77 -6.21 2.86
N LEU A 11 1.00 -6.36 4.16
CA LEU A 11 0.58 -5.42 5.18
C LEU A 11 1.82 -4.72 5.74
N VAL A 12 1.74 -3.40 5.89
CA VAL A 12 2.80 -2.59 6.49
C VAL A 12 2.17 -1.71 7.56
N GLU A 13 2.65 -1.88 8.79
CA GLU A 13 2.24 -1.04 9.91
C GLU A 13 3.11 0.24 9.95
N PHE A 14 2.45 1.38 10.15
CA PHE A 14 3.11 2.66 10.37
C PHE A 14 2.75 3.19 11.75
N PRO A 15 3.64 3.93 12.43
CA PRO A 15 3.34 4.44 13.76
C PRO A 15 2.21 5.49 13.80
N SER A 16 1.81 6.04 12.64
CA SER A 16 0.60 6.85 12.50
C SER A 16 0.10 6.90 11.06
N TYR A 17 -1.21 7.16 10.90
CA TYR A 17 -1.83 7.33 9.59
C TYR A 17 -1.17 8.44 8.74
N ARG A 18 -0.76 9.53 9.39
CA ARG A 18 -0.03 10.63 8.72
C ARG A 18 1.30 10.16 8.14
N GLN A 19 2.03 9.29 8.82
CA GLN A 19 3.31 8.76 8.33
C GLN A 19 3.11 7.84 7.12
N ALA A 20 2.07 7.00 7.12
CA ALA A 20 1.73 6.18 5.97
C ALA A 20 1.44 7.04 4.73
N LYS A 21 0.66 8.13 4.88
CA LYS A 21 0.40 9.09 3.79
C LYS A 21 1.65 9.82 3.32
N ALA A 22 2.53 10.21 4.24
CA ALA A 22 3.79 10.87 3.90
C ALA A 22 4.70 9.94 3.11
N CYS A 23 4.81 8.67 3.52
CA CYS A 23 5.54 7.65 2.78
C CYS A 23 4.98 7.44 1.36
N TYR A 24 3.64 7.36 1.24
CA TYR A 24 3.00 7.20 -0.07
C TYR A 24 3.20 8.40 -1.01
N ALA A 25 3.33 9.61 -0.45
CA ALA A 25 3.55 10.84 -1.20
C ALA A 25 5.04 11.17 -1.43
N ASP A 26 5.96 10.35 -0.93
CA ASP A 26 7.40 10.57 -1.07
C ASP A 26 7.83 10.43 -2.55
N PRO A 27 8.62 11.37 -3.11
CA PRO A 27 9.06 11.28 -4.50
C PRO A 27 9.85 10.02 -4.85
N ALA A 28 10.68 9.53 -3.93
CA ALA A 28 11.43 8.28 -4.12
C ALA A 28 10.51 7.07 -4.09
N TYR A 29 9.46 7.09 -3.25
CA TYR A 29 8.42 6.05 -3.28
C TYR A 29 7.61 6.09 -4.57
N GLU A 30 7.26 7.28 -5.07
CA GLU A 30 6.54 7.44 -6.34
C GLU A 30 7.33 6.83 -7.50
N GLU A 31 8.63 7.13 -7.62
CA GLU A 31 9.51 6.53 -8.62
C GLU A 31 9.55 5.00 -8.51
N ALA A 32 9.78 4.47 -7.30
CA ALA A 32 9.80 3.03 -7.05
C ALA A 32 8.45 2.36 -7.40
N LYS A 33 7.33 3.01 -7.08
CA LYS A 33 5.97 2.54 -7.37
C LYS A 33 5.74 2.36 -8.87
N GLN A 34 6.31 3.21 -9.73
CA GLN A 34 6.17 3.08 -11.19
C GLN A 34 6.72 1.76 -11.73
N TYR A 35 7.90 1.33 -11.27
CA TYR A 35 8.46 0.02 -11.63
C TYR A 35 7.57 -1.12 -11.13
N ALA A 36 7.07 -0.96 -9.90
CA ALA A 36 6.23 -1.93 -9.25
C ALA A 36 4.90 -2.14 -10.01
N MET A 37 4.23 -1.06 -10.43
CA MET A 37 2.98 -1.12 -11.21
C MET A 37 3.17 -1.79 -12.58
N LYS A 38 4.33 -1.60 -13.22
CA LYS A 38 4.66 -2.28 -14.49
C LYS A 38 4.85 -3.79 -14.32
N ALA A 39 5.41 -4.21 -13.18
CA ALA A 39 5.70 -5.62 -12.92
C ALA A 39 4.48 -6.45 -12.51
N SER A 40 3.48 -5.82 -11.86
CA SER A 40 2.28 -6.51 -11.41
C SER A 40 1.12 -5.54 -11.17
N LYS A 41 -0.09 -5.98 -11.55
CA LYS A 41 -1.34 -5.37 -11.07
C LYS A 41 -1.36 -5.44 -9.54
N ARG A 42 -1.76 -4.34 -8.91
CA ARG A 42 -1.83 -4.21 -7.46
C ARG A 42 -2.89 -3.18 -7.09
N GLU A 43 -3.48 -3.39 -5.94
CA GLU A 43 -4.35 -2.44 -5.27
C GLU A 43 -3.63 -1.99 -4.00
N LEU A 44 -3.59 -0.68 -3.77
CA LEU A 44 -2.92 -0.09 -2.61
C LEU A 44 -3.96 0.68 -1.80
N LEU A 45 -4.04 0.34 -0.52
CA LEU A 45 -4.98 0.92 0.42
C LEU A 45 -4.20 1.39 1.64
N ILE A 46 -4.50 2.60 2.12
CA ILE A 46 -4.02 3.09 3.42
C ILE A 46 -5.23 3.16 4.33
N VAL A 47 -5.28 2.27 5.30
CA VAL A 47 -6.38 2.18 6.26
C VAL A 47 -5.95 2.85 7.56
N GLU A 48 -6.78 3.76 8.07
CA GLU A 48 -6.64 4.29 9.42
C GLU A 48 -7.28 3.30 10.38
N GLY A 49 -6.49 2.73 11.27
CA GLY A 49 -6.97 1.75 12.25
C GLY A 49 -7.59 2.47 13.44
N ASP A 50 -8.91 2.36 13.59
CA ASP A 50 -9.58 2.47 14.89
C ASP A 50 -9.96 1.04 15.32
N LEU A 51 -8.93 0.27 15.65
CA LEU A 51 -9.07 -1.13 16.06
C LEU A 51 -9.34 -1.14 17.57
N ALA A 52 -10.61 -0.91 17.92
CA ALA A 52 -11.13 -1.09 19.28
C ALA A 52 -11.28 -2.58 19.65
#